data_AF-A0A955T1X2-F1
#
_entry.id   AF-A0A955T1X2-F1
#
_cell.length_a   1.000
_cell.length_b   1.000
_cell.length_c   1.000
_cell.angle_alpha   90.00
_cell.angle_beta   90.00
_cell.angle_gamma   90.00
#
_symmetry.space_group_name_H-M   'P 1'
#
loop_
_entity.id
_entity.type
_entity.pdbx_description
1 polymer ?
#
loop_
_entity_poly.entity_id
_entity_poly.type
_entity_poly.pdbx_seq_one_letter_code
_entity_poly.pdbx_strand_id
1 'polypeptide(L)'
;MPVTVLKGLVHATGYGPSRKLERSLGFSKATQEKTLADLLERNRGTVYGKRHGFGDIRSSLEYQIRVPIQDYDGLSPEIDRIRRGDKGVLFPGCDRLHMFGLTSGTTGNPKTIPITDRYVKRFRQTYSIWSTRILRDHPGLVEGKYLAMYSDWRETFTDKGVPCGAVTGLLASLQPPWIRKRMVAPPQVSRIKDPAVKEAAVLHHALAHETVLWTSANPSTLLRLARSLAKNLDDLLRGLSDGTFPHLSELDPAHRNHPDFRPNPERARLIGRRIEAGGNVFPTTIWPNLQILSCWMGGTLTPYLSGLRSHIPGADIRDPGLMASEGRFTIPIDDNTASGVPDLNSLFFEFHPADGDEKVPIGSAEPLLLSHEVEVGKKYFLIFSCDWGLYRYHIDDIVEVTGRIGDVPLIRFVRKGSGYSSITGEKLSEDQVVKAIESLPDTFRNLRNDLVVAPVWGDPPGYLLFIEEGPDLSEQECCTVGERMEREIRGLNCEYEAKRESHRLQRLRVALVQPGTFDRIKGEDIERAGGRSEQYKLKRIQGDLEFANRFGSYRIIET
;
A
#
# COMPACT_ATOMS: atom_id res chain seq x y z
N MET A 1 -30.60 -6.15 -9.81
CA MET A 1 -30.75 -4.74 -10.24
C MET A 1 -30.36 -4.69 -11.71
N PRO A 2 -31.21 -4.14 -12.61
CA PRO A 2 -30.90 -4.07 -14.03
C PRO A 2 -29.60 -3.29 -14.29
N VAL A 3 -28.83 -3.70 -15.30
CA VAL A 3 -27.55 -3.07 -15.68
C VAL A 3 -27.71 -1.55 -15.92
N THR A 4 -28.82 -1.14 -16.53
CA THR A 4 -29.13 0.27 -16.79
C THR A 4 -29.30 1.09 -15.51
N VAL A 5 -29.93 0.50 -14.48
CA VAL A 5 -30.10 1.13 -13.16
C VAL A 5 -28.76 1.23 -12.44
N LEU A 6 -27.89 0.22 -12.60
CA LEU A 6 -26.54 0.24 -12.04
C LEU A 6 -25.66 1.32 -12.67
N LYS A 7 -25.66 1.41 -14.01
CA LYS A 7 -24.97 2.47 -14.75
C LYS A 7 -25.48 3.84 -14.32
N GLY A 8 -26.80 4.01 -14.21
CA GLY A 8 -27.41 5.26 -13.72
C GLY A 8 -27.01 5.62 -12.29
N LEU A 9 -26.94 4.64 -11.37
CA LEU A 9 -26.62 4.88 -9.96
C LEU A 9 -25.13 5.19 -9.77
N VAL A 10 -24.23 4.45 -10.43
CA VAL A 10 -22.79 4.78 -10.44
C VAL A 10 -22.59 6.15 -11.03
N HIS A 11 -23.18 6.43 -12.20
CA HIS A 11 -23.08 7.73 -12.84
C HIS A 11 -23.56 8.83 -11.89
N ALA A 12 -24.76 8.71 -11.29
CA ALA A 12 -25.29 9.71 -10.36
C ALA A 12 -24.38 9.93 -9.13
N THR A 13 -23.84 8.86 -8.53
CA THR A 13 -22.98 8.97 -7.35
C THR A 13 -21.62 9.57 -7.64
N GLY A 14 -21.03 9.27 -8.79
CA GLY A 14 -19.74 9.82 -9.21
C GLY A 14 -19.84 11.16 -9.92
N TYR A 15 -21.01 11.53 -10.46
CA TYR A 15 -21.19 12.73 -11.29
C TYR A 15 -20.85 14.02 -10.54
N GLY A 16 -21.38 14.18 -9.32
CA GLY A 16 -21.12 15.35 -8.49
C GLY A 16 -19.62 15.50 -8.17
N PRO A 17 -18.97 14.47 -7.59
CA PRO A 17 -17.52 14.46 -7.36
C PRO A 17 -16.69 14.67 -8.63
N SER A 18 -17.07 14.04 -9.75
CA SER A 18 -16.33 14.14 -11.02
C SER A 18 -16.42 15.54 -11.61
N ARG A 19 -17.61 16.16 -11.60
CA ARG A 19 -17.77 17.56 -12.00
C ARG A 19 -17.00 18.52 -11.11
N LYS A 20 -16.93 18.24 -9.80
CA LYS A 20 -16.13 19.05 -8.87
C LYS A 20 -14.64 18.95 -9.22
N LEU A 21 -14.15 17.75 -9.48
CA LEU A 21 -12.77 17.53 -9.92
C LEU A 21 -12.50 18.24 -11.25
N GLU A 22 -13.35 18.05 -12.25
CA GLU A 22 -13.22 18.68 -13.57
C GLU A 22 -13.16 20.21 -13.48
N ARG A 23 -13.99 20.81 -12.63
CA ARG A 23 -13.95 22.26 -12.36
C ARG A 23 -12.66 22.71 -11.69
N SER A 24 -11.97 21.85 -10.94
CA SER A 24 -10.70 22.21 -10.29
C SER A 24 -9.47 22.08 -11.19
N LEU A 25 -9.58 21.41 -12.35
CA LEU A 25 -8.44 21.12 -13.23
C LEU A 25 -7.76 22.36 -13.84
N GLY A 26 -8.34 23.56 -13.71
CA GLY A 26 -7.70 24.82 -14.15
C GLY A 26 -7.59 25.87 -13.04
N PHE A 27 -7.84 25.47 -11.79
CA PHE A 27 -7.87 26.38 -10.64
C PHE A 27 -7.24 25.73 -9.40
N SER A 28 -6.08 25.10 -9.58
CA SER A 28 -5.33 24.39 -8.53
C SER A 28 -5.13 25.24 -7.28
N LYS A 29 -4.58 26.47 -7.44
CA LYS A 29 -4.34 27.40 -6.32
C LYS A 29 -5.62 27.74 -5.56
N ALA A 30 -6.65 28.21 -6.26
CA ALA A 30 -7.92 28.60 -5.64
C ALA A 30 -8.64 27.41 -4.98
N THR A 31 -8.55 26.22 -5.59
CA THR A 31 -9.12 24.99 -5.03
C THR A 31 -8.41 24.62 -3.72
N GLN A 32 -7.08 24.72 -3.68
CA GLN A 32 -6.29 24.41 -2.49
C GLN A 32 -6.50 25.41 -1.37
N GLU A 33 -6.56 26.71 -1.66
CA GLU A 33 -6.90 27.74 -0.65
C GLU A 33 -8.29 27.49 -0.06
N LYS A 34 -9.27 27.13 -0.90
CA LYS A 34 -10.61 26.79 -0.41
C LYS A 34 -10.61 25.53 0.44
N THR A 35 -9.94 24.46 -0.01
CA THR A 35 -9.82 23.21 0.75
C THR A 35 -9.13 23.46 2.09
N LEU A 36 -8.13 24.35 2.13
CA LEU A 36 -7.47 24.77 3.35
C LEU A 36 -8.43 25.52 4.28
N ALA A 37 -9.13 26.53 3.79
CA ALA A 37 -10.12 27.27 4.58
C ALA A 37 -11.21 26.35 5.16
N ASP A 38 -11.73 25.42 4.35
CA ASP A 38 -12.74 24.45 4.77
C ASP A 38 -12.23 23.51 5.88
N LEU A 39 -10.97 23.05 5.82
CA LEU A 39 -10.40 22.19 6.86
C LEU A 39 -10.16 22.96 8.16
N LEU A 40 -9.64 24.19 8.07
CA LEU A 40 -9.34 25.02 9.22
C LEU A 40 -10.61 25.39 9.96
N GLU A 41 -11.64 25.84 9.24
CA GLU A 41 -12.93 26.19 9.83
C GLU A 41 -13.58 24.98 10.52
N ARG A 42 -13.57 23.81 9.86
CA ARG A 42 -14.11 22.58 10.45
C ARG A 42 -13.40 22.21 11.75
N ASN A 43 -12.07 22.33 11.77
CA ASN A 43 -11.24 21.79 12.86
C ASN A 43 -10.82 22.85 13.88
N ARG A 44 -11.25 24.11 13.75
CA ARG A 44 -10.90 25.23 14.65
C ARG A 44 -11.22 24.96 16.13
N GLY A 45 -12.28 24.21 16.39
CA GLY A 45 -12.74 23.89 17.74
C GLY A 45 -11.99 22.75 18.43
N THR A 46 -11.15 22.03 17.69
CA THR A 46 -10.38 20.90 18.22
C THR A 46 -9.25 21.37 19.14
N VAL A 47 -8.73 20.48 19.99
CA VAL A 47 -7.58 20.79 20.84
C VAL A 47 -6.40 21.28 19.98
N TYR A 48 -6.09 20.55 18.90
CA TYR A 48 -5.03 20.92 17.97
C TYR A 48 -5.33 22.26 17.28
N GLY A 49 -6.56 22.43 16.77
CA GLY A 49 -6.95 23.66 16.06
C GLY A 49 -6.90 24.92 16.93
N LYS A 50 -7.26 24.81 18.21
CA LYS A 50 -7.11 25.92 19.18
C LYS A 50 -5.64 26.21 19.48
N ARG A 51 -4.83 25.17 19.68
CA ARG A 51 -3.38 25.31 19.96
C ARG A 51 -2.64 26.06 18.86
N HIS A 52 -3.00 25.82 17.60
CA HIS A 52 -2.36 26.44 16.44
C HIS A 52 -3.15 27.62 15.85
N GLY A 53 -4.20 28.10 16.53
CA GLY A 53 -4.95 29.30 16.13
C GLY A 53 -5.62 29.18 14.76
N PHE A 54 -6.22 28.03 14.43
CA PHE A 54 -6.87 27.79 13.12
C PHE A 54 -7.93 28.84 12.77
N GLY A 55 -8.63 29.39 13.77
CA GLY A 55 -9.64 30.43 13.57
C GLY A 55 -9.08 31.75 13.02
N ASP A 56 -7.78 31.98 13.15
CA ASP A 56 -7.10 33.24 12.79
C ASP A 56 -6.24 33.11 11.54
N ILE A 57 -6.21 31.95 10.89
CA ILE A 57 -5.42 31.70 9.68
C ILE A 57 -6.26 32.11 8.45
N ARG A 58 -5.66 32.88 7.54
CA ARG A 58 -6.34 33.45 6.36
C ARG A 58 -5.67 33.10 5.03
N SER A 59 -4.49 32.49 5.05
CA SER A 59 -3.77 32.06 3.85
C SER A 59 -2.95 30.79 4.06
N SER A 60 -2.61 30.10 2.96
CA SER A 60 -1.64 29.00 2.97
C SER A 60 -0.30 29.36 3.59
N LEU A 61 0.23 30.56 3.35
CA LEU A 61 1.48 31.01 3.95
C LEU A 61 1.37 31.15 5.48
N GLU A 62 0.30 31.77 5.98
CA GLU A 62 0.06 31.85 7.43
C GLU A 62 -0.12 30.48 8.06
N TYR A 63 -0.77 29.55 7.34
CA TYR A 63 -0.89 28.17 7.78
C TYR A 63 0.47 27.49 7.93
N GLN A 64 1.34 27.63 6.93
CA GLN A 64 2.69 27.06 6.95
C GLN A 64 3.54 27.62 8.10
N ILE A 65 3.40 28.92 8.42
CA ILE A 65 4.14 29.55 9.50
C ILE A 65 3.65 29.09 10.89
N ARG A 66 2.33 28.87 11.06
CA ARG A 66 1.74 28.53 12.38
C ARG A 66 1.69 27.04 12.69
N VAL A 67 1.60 26.21 11.66
CA VAL A 67 1.48 24.76 11.80
C VAL A 67 2.81 24.15 11.38
N PRO A 68 3.51 23.45 12.29
CA PRO A 68 4.76 22.80 11.94
C PRO A 68 4.50 21.57 11.06
N ILE A 69 5.50 21.20 10.26
CA ILE A 69 5.52 19.92 9.55
C ILE A 69 5.68 18.81 10.58
N GLN A 70 4.87 17.75 10.49
CA GLN A 70 4.87 16.65 11.45
C GLN A 70 4.84 15.32 10.73
N ASP A 71 5.42 14.30 11.35
CA ASP A 71 5.25 12.91 10.95
C ASP A 71 4.29 12.20 11.93
N TYR A 72 4.25 10.87 11.87
CA TYR A 72 3.44 10.10 12.80
C TYR A 72 3.87 10.33 14.25
N ASP A 73 5.17 10.38 14.53
CA ASP A 73 5.67 10.50 15.90
C ASP A 73 5.29 11.87 16.49
N GLY A 74 5.31 12.92 15.67
CA GLY A 74 4.83 14.26 16.04
C GLY A 74 3.33 14.33 16.40
N LEU A 75 2.48 13.48 15.81
CA LEU A 75 1.04 13.40 16.11
C LEU A 75 0.67 12.25 17.07
N SER A 76 1.61 11.37 17.37
CA SER A 76 1.37 10.19 18.21
C SER A 76 0.79 10.53 19.60
N PRO A 77 1.20 11.62 20.30
CA PRO A 77 0.62 11.95 21.59
C PRO A 77 -0.89 12.25 21.50
N GLU A 78 -1.33 12.96 20.46
CA GLU A 78 -2.73 13.26 20.20
C GLU A 78 -3.51 12.01 19.77
N ILE A 79 -2.91 11.16 18.95
CA ILE A 79 -3.50 9.87 18.55
C ILE A 79 -3.71 8.98 19.78
N ASP A 80 -2.74 8.93 20.69
CA ASP A 80 -2.84 8.14 21.92
C ASP A 80 -3.93 8.66 22.87
N ARG A 81 -4.16 9.97 22.91
CA ARG A 81 -5.32 10.54 23.61
C ARG A 81 -6.64 10.03 23.01
N ILE A 82 -6.75 10.00 21.68
CA ILE A 82 -7.93 9.47 20.99
C ILE A 82 -8.10 7.98 21.28
N ARG A 83 -7.01 7.19 21.31
CA ARG A 83 -7.02 5.76 21.70
C ARG A 83 -7.54 5.55 23.12
N ARG A 84 -7.23 6.46 24.05
CA ARG A 84 -7.75 6.44 25.43
C ARG A 84 -9.21 6.91 25.56
N GLY A 85 -9.78 7.47 24.49
CA GLY A 85 -11.20 7.86 24.40
C GLY A 85 -11.45 9.38 24.37
N ASP A 86 -10.41 10.21 24.35
CA ASP A 86 -10.59 11.66 24.23
C ASP A 86 -11.23 12.02 22.88
N LYS A 87 -12.21 12.91 22.91
CA LYS A 87 -12.89 13.42 21.71
C LYS A 87 -12.45 14.86 21.41
N GLY A 88 -12.55 15.27 20.15
CA GLY A 88 -12.25 16.65 19.77
C GLY A 88 -10.76 16.98 19.76
N VAL A 89 -9.87 16.00 19.70
CA VAL A 89 -8.42 16.20 19.79
C VAL A 89 -7.85 16.68 18.45
N LEU A 90 -7.85 15.82 17.43
CA LEU A 90 -7.38 16.11 16.07
C LEU A 90 -8.53 16.41 15.10
N PHE A 91 -9.74 15.93 15.36
CA PHE A 91 -10.93 16.13 14.52
C PHE A 91 -12.14 16.39 15.42
N PRO A 92 -13.25 16.96 14.89
CA PRO A 92 -14.41 17.32 15.69
C PRO A 92 -14.96 16.14 16.49
N GLY A 93 -15.30 16.34 17.76
CA GLY A 93 -15.76 15.26 18.64
C GLY A 93 -17.09 14.61 18.25
N CYS A 94 -17.80 15.19 17.27
CA CYS A 94 -19.00 14.62 16.67
C CYS A 94 -18.70 13.59 15.57
N ASP A 95 -17.48 13.54 15.03
CA ASP A 95 -17.10 12.53 14.05
C ASP A 95 -16.93 11.18 14.73
N ARG A 96 -17.66 10.17 14.23
CA ARG A 96 -17.51 8.80 14.74
C ARG A 96 -16.16 8.25 14.32
N LEU A 97 -15.43 7.70 15.30
CA LEU A 97 -14.27 6.84 15.08
C LEU A 97 -14.75 5.41 14.81
N HIS A 98 -14.39 4.84 13.65
CA HIS A 98 -14.76 3.46 13.29
C HIS A 98 -13.71 2.45 13.73
N MET A 99 -12.44 2.78 13.52
CA MET A 99 -11.30 1.92 13.82
C MET A 99 -10.00 2.73 13.84
N PHE A 100 -8.91 2.09 14.23
CA PHE A 100 -7.55 2.50 13.88
C PHE A 100 -7.00 1.63 12.75
N GLY A 101 -6.55 2.25 11.66
CA GLY A 101 -5.78 1.59 10.61
C GLY A 101 -4.39 1.23 11.13
N LEU A 102 -4.01 -0.04 11.04
CA LEU A 102 -2.66 -0.50 11.40
C LEU A 102 -1.72 -0.39 10.20
N THR A 103 -0.52 0.16 10.42
CA THR A 103 0.59 0.09 9.47
C THR A 103 1.89 -0.26 10.19
N SER A 104 2.88 -0.78 9.45
CA SER A 104 4.25 -0.85 9.96
C SER A 104 4.70 0.55 10.41
N GLY A 105 5.20 0.64 11.64
CA GLY A 105 5.78 1.86 12.20
C GLY A 105 7.30 1.83 12.11
N THR A 106 7.92 2.99 12.28
CA THR A 106 9.39 3.14 12.35
C THR A 106 9.96 2.51 13.60
N THR A 107 9.31 2.69 14.74
CA THR A 107 9.88 2.43 16.07
C THR A 107 9.58 1.03 16.64
N GLY A 108 9.05 0.11 15.83
CA GLY A 108 8.66 -1.25 16.26
C GLY A 108 7.22 -1.35 16.80
N ASN A 109 6.59 -0.22 17.14
CA ASN A 109 5.15 -0.17 17.40
C ASN A 109 4.38 0.16 16.11
N PRO A 110 3.34 -0.61 15.74
CA PRO A 110 2.50 -0.28 14.59
C PRO A 110 1.87 1.12 14.73
N LYS A 111 1.86 1.90 13.64
CA LYS A 111 1.13 3.16 13.60
C LYS A 111 -0.36 2.88 13.64
N THR A 112 -1.11 3.69 14.37
CA THR A 112 -2.57 3.62 14.48
C THR A 112 -3.20 4.87 13.91
N ILE A 113 -3.67 4.80 12.67
CA ILE A 113 -4.29 5.94 11.98
C ILE A 113 -5.80 5.98 12.28
N PRO A 114 -6.35 7.07 12.86
CA PRO A 114 -7.78 7.15 13.15
C PRO A 114 -8.62 7.17 11.86
N ILE A 115 -9.58 6.24 11.75
CA ILE A 115 -10.50 6.18 10.61
C ILE A 115 -11.88 6.67 11.04
N THR A 116 -12.24 7.88 10.59
CA THR A 116 -13.48 8.56 11.00
C THR A 116 -14.56 8.54 9.92
N ASP A 117 -15.79 8.96 10.26
CA ASP A 117 -16.85 9.24 9.27
C ASP A 117 -16.38 10.17 8.16
N ARG A 118 -15.55 11.17 8.52
CA ARG A 118 -15.02 12.13 7.56
C ARG A 118 -14.05 11.48 6.59
N TYR A 119 -13.12 10.67 7.09
CA TYR A 119 -12.22 9.85 6.28
C TYR A 119 -13.02 9.01 5.27
N VAL A 120 -13.99 8.23 5.76
CA VAL A 120 -14.80 7.32 4.93
C VAL A 120 -15.57 8.09 3.86
N LYS A 121 -16.12 9.26 4.21
CA LYS A 121 -16.82 10.14 3.25
C LYS A 121 -15.89 10.61 2.14
N ARG A 122 -14.70 11.10 2.48
CA ARG A 122 -13.71 11.60 1.49
C ARG A 122 -13.19 10.46 0.60
N PHE A 123 -12.88 9.31 1.18
CA PHE A 123 -12.49 8.12 0.43
C PHE A 123 -13.58 7.68 -0.56
N ARG A 124 -14.85 7.64 -0.14
CA ARG A 124 -15.97 7.29 -1.03
C ARG A 124 -16.12 8.28 -2.18
N GLN A 125 -15.89 9.58 -1.94
CA GLN A 125 -15.97 10.60 -2.99
C GLN A 125 -14.89 10.37 -4.06
N THR A 126 -13.63 10.23 -3.68
CA THR A 126 -12.54 9.98 -4.64
C THR A 126 -12.69 8.63 -5.33
N TYR A 127 -13.07 7.58 -4.58
CA TYR A 127 -13.33 6.28 -5.16
C TYR A 127 -14.49 6.28 -6.14
N SER A 128 -15.53 7.08 -5.91
CA SER A 128 -16.64 7.21 -6.87
C SER A 128 -16.22 7.83 -8.21
N ILE A 129 -15.25 8.75 -8.20
CA ILE A 129 -14.69 9.33 -9.43
C ILE A 129 -13.96 8.25 -10.21
N TRP A 130 -13.04 7.54 -9.54
CA TRP A 130 -12.28 6.44 -10.13
C TRP A 130 -13.20 5.33 -10.66
N SER A 131 -14.19 4.89 -9.86
CA SER A 131 -15.10 3.83 -10.26
C SER A 131 -16.01 4.25 -11.42
N THR A 132 -16.36 5.54 -11.52
CA THR A 132 -17.17 6.03 -12.64
C THR A 132 -16.36 6.07 -13.92
N ARG A 133 -15.07 6.46 -13.85
CA ARG A 133 -14.17 6.44 -14.99
C ARG A 133 -13.91 5.03 -15.47
N ILE A 134 -13.56 4.11 -14.57
CA ILE A 134 -13.31 2.72 -14.97
C ILE A 134 -14.57 2.05 -15.55
N LEU A 135 -15.77 2.33 -15.03
CA LEU A 135 -17.01 1.77 -15.58
C LEU A 135 -17.42 2.39 -16.92
N ARG A 136 -16.96 3.61 -17.21
CA ARG A 136 -17.13 4.23 -18.52
C ARG A 136 -16.20 3.59 -19.54
N ASP A 137 -14.93 3.42 -19.18
CA ASP A 137 -13.91 2.88 -20.07
C ASP A 137 -14.10 1.35 -20.26
N HIS A 138 -14.57 0.65 -19.23
CA HIS A 138 -14.81 -0.80 -19.18
C HIS A 138 -16.27 -1.12 -18.80
N PRO A 139 -17.23 -0.92 -19.72
CA PRO A 139 -18.65 -1.04 -19.40
C PRO A 139 -19.09 -2.46 -19.04
N GLY A 140 -18.34 -3.51 -19.42
CA GLY A 140 -18.68 -4.89 -19.11
C GLY A 140 -18.39 -5.30 -17.66
N LEU A 141 -17.73 -4.45 -16.87
CA LEU A 141 -17.61 -4.62 -15.42
C LEU A 141 -18.98 -4.76 -14.72
N VAL A 142 -20.06 -4.24 -15.32
CA VAL A 142 -21.43 -4.39 -14.81
C VAL A 142 -22.03 -5.77 -15.05
N GLU A 143 -21.34 -6.70 -15.72
CA GLU A 143 -21.88 -8.00 -16.13
C GLU A 143 -21.44 -9.16 -15.23
N GLY A 144 -20.37 -9.01 -14.44
CA GLY A 144 -19.87 -10.08 -13.57
C GLY A 144 -19.44 -9.67 -12.17
N LYS A 145 -18.79 -10.59 -11.48
CA LYS A 145 -18.34 -10.43 -10.10
C LYS A 145 -16.92 -9.86 -10.02
N TYR A 146 -16.59 -9.30 -8.86
CA TYR A 146 -15.30 -8.71 -8.53
C TYR A 146 -14.58 -9.63 -7.54
N LEU A 147 -13.41 -10.10 -7.91
CA LEU A 147 -12.49 -10.79 -7.03
C LEU A 147 -11.68 -9.75 -6.27
N ALA A 148 -11.77 -9.73 -4.94
CA ALA A 148 -11.07 -8.78 -4.10
C ALA A 148 -10.35 -9.49 -2.95
N MET A 149 -9.09 -9.12 -2.71
CA MET A 149 -8.31 -9.57 -1.56
C MET A 149 -8.16 -8.45 -0.54
N TYR A 150 -8.68 -8.65 0.67
CA TYR A 150 -8.52 -7.74 1.80
C TYR A 150 -8.46 -8.50 3.13
N SER A 151 -7.82 -7.89 4.13
CA SER A 151 -7.72 -8.41 5.49
C SER A 151 -8.90 -7.96 6.35
N ASP A 152 -9.08 -8.60 7.51
CA ASP A 152 -10.08 -8.15 8.47
C ASP A 152 -9.71 -6.76 9.02
N TRP A 153 -10.72 -5.96 9.34
CA TRP A 153 -10.52 -4.64 9.94
C TRP A 153 -10.67 -4.67 11.46
N ARG A 154 -10.98 -5.84 12.02
CA ARG A 154 -11.09 -6.14 13.45
C ARG A 154 -10.06 -7.20 13.85
N GLU A 155 -8.79 -6.91 13.62
CA GLU A 155 -7.68 -7.80 13.94
C GLU A 155 -7.38 -7.78 15.44
N THR A 156 -7.33 -6.58 16.01
CA THR A 156 -7.15 -6.34 17.44
C THR A 156 -8.08 -5.22 17.91
N PHE A 157 -8.06 -4.91 19.20
CA PHE A 157 -8.88 -3.86 19.80
C PHE A 157 -8.05 -3.05 20.78
N THR A 158 -8.30 -1.75 20.87
CA THR A 158 -7.80 -0.91 21.97
C THR A 158 -8.44 -1.32 23.31
N ASP A 159 -7.89 -0.85 24.43
CA ASP A 159 -8.47 -1.05 25.78
C ASP A 159 -9.91 -0.54 25.91
N LYS A 160 -10.33 0.39 25.05
CA LYS A 160 -11.71 0.92 24.98
C LYS A 160 -12.60 0.17 24.00
N GLY A 161 -12.15 -0.96 23.44
CA GLY A 161 -12.90 -1.78 22.51
C GLY A 161 -13.00 -1.21 21.08
N VAL A 162 -12.25 -0.17 20.74
CA VAL A 162 -12.17 0.33 19.35
C VAL A 162 -11.39 -0.66 18.49
N PRO A 163 -11.92 -1.10 17.33
CA PRO A 163 -11.22 -1.98 16.40
C PRO A 163 -9.91 -1.42 15.86
N CYS A 164 -8.95 -2.30 15.61
CA CYS A 164 -7.69 -2.03 14.94
C CYS A 164 -7.47 -3.08 13.83
N GLY A 165 -7.05 -2.69 12.64
CA GLY A 165 -6.78 -3.62 11.54
C GLY A 165 -6.62 -2.95 10.18
N ALA A 166 -6.90 -3.69 9.10
CA ALA A 166 -6.80 -3.19 7.74
C ALA A 166 -7.94 -2.24 7.34
N VAL A 167 -7.58 -1.02 6.92
CA VAL A 167 -8.54 0.00 6.43
C VAL A 167 -9.35 -0.50 5.23
N THR A 168 -8.72 -1.27 4.34
CA THR A 168 -9.37 -1.87 3.16
C THR A 168 -10.53 -2.80 3.54
N GLY A 169 -10.40 -3.56 4.64
CA GLY A 169 -11.45 -4.41 5.17
C GLY A 169 -12.67 -3.62 5.65
N LEU A 170 -12.46 -2.49 6.34
CA LEU A 170 -13.54 -1.62 6.79
C LEU A 170 -14.24 -1.00 5.57
N LEU A 171 -13.48 -0.43 4.64
CA LEU A 171 -14.02 0.17 3.42
C LEU A 171 -14.83 -0.82 2.59
N ALA A 172 -14.39 -2.09 2.50
CA ALA A 172 -15.15 -3.17 1.86
C ALA A 172 -16.47 -3.46 2.59
N SER A 173 -16.43 -3.52 3.93
CA SER A 173 -17.63 -3.77 4.75
C SER A 173 -18.67 -2.65 4.65
N LEU A 174 -18.19 -1.41 4.43
CA LEU A 174 -18.99 -0.21 4.30
C LEU A 174 -19.52 0.03 2.88
N GLN A 175 -19.25 -0.88 1.93
CA GLN A 175 -19.78 -0.77 0.58
C GLN A 175 -21.31 -0.93 0.55
N PRO A 176 -22.01 -0.21 -0.34
CA PRO A 176 -23.43 -0.41 -0.59
C PRO A 176 -23.77 -1.90 -0.82
N PRO A 177 -24.96 -2.39 -0.39
CA PRO A 177 -25.33 -3.80 -0.52
C PRO A 177 -25.25 -4.33 -1.95
N TRP A 178 -25.53 -3.49 -2.96
CA TRP A 178 -25.44 -3.89 -4.36
C TRP A 178 -24.00 -4.08 -4.84
N ILE A 179 -23.01 -3.33 -4.31
CA ILE A 179 -21.57 -3.58 -4.57
C ILE A 179 -21.15 -4.86 -3.86
N ARG A 180 -21.54 -5.04 -2.58
CA ARG A 180 -21.20 -6.25 -1.82
C ARG A 180 -21.71 -7.52 -2.49
N LYS A 181 -22.90 -7.49 -3.09
CA LYS A 181 -23.44 -8.60 -3.89
C LYS A 181 -22.62 -8.91 -5.16
N ARG A 182 -21.79 -7.98 -5.64
CA ARG A 182 -20.89 -8.20 -6.77
C ARG A 182 -19.53 -8.77 -6.37
N MET A 183 -19.18 -8.81 -5.08
CA MET A 183 -17.97 -9.51 -4.66
C MET A 183 -18.14 -11.02 -4.87
N VAL A 184 -17.10 -11.72 -5.33
CA VAL A 184 -17.09 -13.18 -5.41
C VAL A 184 -17.12 -13.78 -4.00
N ALA A 185 -16.27 -13.26 -3.12
CA ALA A 185 -16.06 -13.78 -1.78
C ALA A 185 -16.98 -13.07 -0.77
N PRO A 186 -17.61 -13.81 0.15
CA PRO A 186 -18.36 -13.21 1.24
C PRO A 186 -17.41 -12.57 2.28
N PRO A 187 -17.87 -11.62 3.11
CA PRO A 187 -17.00 -10.91 4.07
C PRO A 187 -16.26 -11.80 5.07
N GLN A 188 -16.76 -13.01 5.33
CA GLN A 188 -16.16 -14.02 6.21
C GLN A 188 -14.76 -14.42 5.75
N VAL A 189 -14.52 -14.43 4.43
CA VAL A 189 -13.22 -14.78 3.84
C VAL A 189 -12.10 -13.86 4.33
N SER A 190 -12.40 -12.60 4.66
CA SER A 190 -11.37 -11.68 5.15
C SER A 190 -10.78 -12.11 6.50
N ARG A 191 -11.52 -12.92 7.28
CA ARG A 191 -11.15 -13.38 8.63
C ARG A 191 -10.37 -14.69 8.64
N ILE A 192 -10.24 -15.36 7.49
CA ILE A 192 -9.38 -16.53 7.37
C ILE A 192 -7.93 -16.08 7.58
N LYS A 193 -7.29 -16.65 8.60
CA LYS A 193 -5.92 -16.30 8.98
C LYS A 193 -4.89 -16.98 8.09
N ASP A 194 -5.09 -18.26 7.81
CA ASP A 194 -4.18 -19.02 6.94
C ASP A 194 -4.23 -18.45 5.50
N PRO A 195 -3.09 -17.93 4.98
CA PRO A 195 -3.06 -17.34 3.65
C PRO A 195 -3.36 -18.30 2.50
N ALA A 196 -3.02 -19.59 2.64
CA ALA A 196 -3.24 -20.62 1.63
C ALA A 196 -4.72 -21.02 1.61
N VAL A 197 -5.33 -21.22 2.78
CA VAL A 197 -6.77 -21.51 2.90
C VAL A 197 -7.60 -20.34 2.37
N LYS A 198 -7.21 -19.11 2.69
CA LYS A 198 -7.89 -17.89 2.22
C LYS A 198 -7.85 -17.79 0.70
N GLU A 199 -6.70 -18.05 0.11
CA GLU A 199 -6.52 -18.07 -1.34
C GLU A 199 -7.35 -19.17 -2.01
N ALA A 200 -7.29 -20.39 -1.49
CA ALA A 200 -8.10 -21.50 -2.01
C ALA A 200 -9.59 -21.18 -1.93
N ALA A 201 -10.07 -20.61 -0.82
CA ALA A 201 -11.46 -20.21 -0.65
C ALA A 201 -11.86 -19.11 -1.66
N VAL A 202 -11.02 -18.08 -1.86
CA VAL A 202 -11.30 -17.01 -2.83
C VAL A 202 -11.37 -17.56 -4.26
N LEU A 203 -10.44 -18.43 -4.65
CA LEU A 203 -10.44 -19.06 -5.98
C LEU A 203 -11.66 -19.97 -6.17
N HIS A 204 -12.02 -20.75 -5.16
CA HIS A 204 -13.23 -21.59 -5.19
C HIS A 204 -14.49 -20.75 -5.40
N HIS A 205 -14.66 -19.65 -4.63
CA HIS A 205 -15.73 -18.69 -4.86
C HIS A 205 -15.67 -18.09 -6.27
N ALA A 206 -14.49 -17.68 -6.75
CA ALA A 206 -14.36 -17.05 -8.06
C ALA A 206 -14.78 -17.98 -9.21
N LEU A 207 -14.50 -19.28 -9.13
CA LEU A 207 -14.85 -20.27 -10.16
C LEU A 207 -16.36 -20.49 -10.27
N ALA A 208 -17.11 -20.31 -9.17
CA ALA A 208 -18.56 -20.40 -9.16
C ALA A 208 -19.25 -19.25 -9.94
N HIS A 209 -18.53 -18.17 -10.27
CA HIS A 209 -19.09 -16.99 -10.93
C HIS A 209 -18.34 -16.61 -12.21
N GLU A 210 -18.96 -15.78 -13.05
CA GLU A 210 -18.23 -15.02 -14.08
C GLU A 210 -17.57 -13.79 -13.45
N THR A 211 -16.24 -13.75 -13.48
CA THR A 211 -15.44 -12.68 -12.86
C THR A 211 -14.98 -11.69 -13.92
N VAL A 212 -15.11 -10.39 -13.65
CA VAL A 212 -14.80 -9.31 -14.61
C VAL A 212 -13.70 -8.37 -14.14
N LEU A 213 -13.40 -8.39 -12.84
CA LEU A 213 -12.38 -7.55 -12.22
C LEU A 213 -11.67 -8.31 -11.10
N TRP A 214 -10.34 -8.24 -11.07
CA TRP A 214 -9.52 -8.68 -9.96
C TRP A 214 -8.91 -7.46 -9.29
N THR A 215 -8.97 -7.37 -7.96
CA THR A 215 -8.42 -6.24 -7.23
C THR A 215 -7.69 -6.64 -5.95
N SER A 216 -6.52 -6.04 -5.77
CA SER A 216 -5.70 -6.12 -4.57
C SER A 216 -4.78 -4.90 -4.56
N ALA A 217 -4.38 -4.43 -3.39
CA ALA A 217 -3.45 -3.31 -3.30
C ALA A 217 -2.13 -3.60 -4.06
N ASN A 218 -1.48 -4.73 -3.75
CA ASN A 218 -0.19 -5.08 -4.35
C ASN A 218 -0.34 -6.14 -5.48
N PRO A 219 0.29 -5.93 -6.66
CA PRO A 219 0.21 -6.83 -7.81
C PRO A 219 0.73 -8.25 -7.54
N SER A 220 1.68 -8.42 -6.62
CA SER A 220 2.18 -9.75 -6.18
C SER A 220 1.05 -10.68 -5.74
N THR A 221 -0.04 -10.13 -5.18
CA THR A 221 -1.17 -10.92 -4.69
C THR A 221 -1.99 -11.46 -5.87
N LEU A 222 -2.20 -10.64 -6.90
CA LEU A 222 -2.93 -11.07 -8.11
C LEU A 222 -2.10 -12.10 -8.89
N LEU A 223 -0.78 -11.91 -8.95
CA LEU A 223 0.12 -12.85 -9.60
C LEU A 223 0.13 -14.20 -8.89
N ARG A 224 0.17 -14.18 -7.55
CA ARG A 224 0.09 -15.41 -6.74
C ARG A 224 -1.23 -16.16 -6.97
N LEU A 225 -2.36 -15.44 -6.98
CA LEU A 225 -3.67 -16.02 -7.28
C LEU A 225 -3.71 -16.69 -8.66
N ALA A 226 -3.17 -16.04 -9.69
CA ALA A 226 -3.12 -16.61 -11.03
C ALA A 226 -2.28 -17.90 -11.08
N ARG A 227 -1.13 -17.91 -10.41
CA ARG A 227 -0.25 -19.09 -10.32
C ARG A 227 -0.87 -20.23 -9.52
N SER A 228 -1.50 -19.93 -8.38
CA SER A 228 -2.20 -20.91 -7.57
C SER A 228 -3.39 -21.50 -8.28
N LEU A 229 -4.14 -20.68 -9.03
CA LEU A 229 -5.21 -21.16 -9.90
C LEU A 229 -4.68 -22.15 -10.94
N ALA A 230 -3.58 -21.82 -11.63
CA ALA A 230 -2.98 -22.72 -12.62
C ALA A 230 -2.44 -24.01 -11.98
N LYS A 231 -1.78 -23.91 -10.82
CA LYS A 231 -1.19 -25.05 -10.10
C LYS A 231 -2.24 -26.03 -9.57
N ASN A 232 -3.35 -25.52 -9.04
CA ASN A 232 -4.35 -26.29 -8.30
C ASN A 232 -5.65 -26.49 -9.10
N LEU A 233 -5.62 -26.27 -10.42
CA LEU A 233 -6.82 -26.21 -11.25
C LEU A 233 -7.67 -27.49 -11.16
N ASP A 234 -7.03 -28.66 -11.25
CA ASP A 234 -7.74 -29.94 -11.28
C ASP A 234 -8.52 -30.19 -9.99
N ASP A 235 -7.89 -29.92 -8.83
CA ASP A 235 -8.53 -30.04 -7.53
C ASP A 235 -9.64 -29.01 -7.35
N LEU A 236 -9.44 -27.77 -7.83
CA LEU A 236 -10.45 -26.73 -7.81
C LEU A 236 -11.66 -27.07 -8.69
N LEU A 237 -11.45 -27.65 -9.89
CA LEU A 237 -12.51 -28.08 -10.79
C LEU A 237 -13.26 -29.30 -10.25
N ARG A 238 -12.55 -30.25 -9.63
CA ARG A 238 -13.17 -31.37 -8.93
C ARG A 238 -14.07 -30.86 -7.81
N GLY A 239 -13.53 -30.01 -6.95
CA GLY A 239 -14.27 -29.40 -5.85
C GLY A 239 -15.48 -28.59 -6.30
N LEU A 240 -15.37 -27.85 -7.40
CA LEU A 240 -16.51 -27.17 -8.00
C LEU A 240 -17.56 -28.17 -8.54
N SER A 241 -17.14 -29.30 -9.09
CA SER A 241 -18.03 -30.30 -9.66
C SER A 241 -18.81 -31.10 -8.60
N ASP A 242 -18.15 -31.52 -7.51
CA ASP A 242 -18.71 -32.43 -6.50
C ASP A 242 -18.97 -31.77 -5.13
N GLY A 243 -18.64 -30.48 -4.98
CA GLY A 243 -18.82 -29.72 -3.74
C GLY A 243 -17.73 -29.96 -2.69
N THR A 244 -16.65 -30.66 -3.03
CA THR A 244 -15.53 -30.88 -2.11
C THR A 244 -14.65 -29.64 -1.99
N PHE A 245 -14.12 -29.41 -0.79
CA PHE A 245 -13.12 -28.37 -0.54
C PHE A 245 -12.18 -28.87 0.57
N PRO A 246 -10.86 -29.04 0.32
CA PRO A 246 -9.95 -29.66 1.28
C PRO A 246 -9.95 -28.99 2.67
N HIS A 247 -10.15 -27.68 2.73
CA HIS A 247 -10.10 -26.89 3.96
C HIS A 247 -11.49 -26.58 4.53
N LEU A 248 -12.54 -27.33 4.17
CA LEU A 248 -13.92 -27.01 4.56
C LEU A 248 -14.14 -27.02 6.08
N SER A 249 -13.41 -27.88 6.81
CA SER A 249 -13.43 -27.94 8.27
C SER A 249 -12.77 -26.74 8.96
N GLU A 250 -11.92 -26.01 8.25
CA GLU A 250 -11.21 -24.83 8.76
C GLU A 250 -12.05 -23.55 8.61
N LEU A 251 -13.15 -23.62 7.85
CA LEU A 251 -14.06 -22.50 7.63
C LEU A 251 -15.13 -22.43 8.72
N ASP A 252 -15.56 -21.20 9.04
CA ASP A 252 -16.66 -21.00 9.98
C ASP A 252 -17.99 -21.59 9.43
N PRO A 253 -18.97 -21.92 10.30
CA PRO A 253 -20.22 -22.55 9.87
C PRO A 253 -21.04 -21.74 8.85
N ALA A 254 -20.98 -20.41 8.86
CA ALA A 254 -21.71 -19.59 7.90
C ALA A 254 -21.00 -19.61 6.52
N HIS A 255 -19.66 -19.67 6.53
CA HIS A 255 -18.86 -19.73 5.32
C HIS A 255 -18.91 -21.11 4.65
N ARG A 256 -18.74 -22.20 5.40
CA ARG A 256 -18.80 -23.57 4.86
C ARG A 256 -20.16 -23.92 4.22
N ASN A 257 -21.23 -23.27 4.67
CA ASN A 257 -22.60 -23.48 4.17
C ASN A 257 -22.96 -22.55 3.01
N HIS A 258 -22.01 -21.75 2.49
CA HIS A 258 -22.25 -20.83 1.39
C HIS A 258 -22.66 -21.59 0.11
N PRO A 259 -23.61 -21.09 -0.70
CA PRO A 259 -24.08 -21.78 -1.90
C PRO A 259 -22.99 -22.14 -2.91
N ASP A 260 -21.91 -21.36 -2.95
CA ASP A 260 -20.78 -21.59 -3.85
C ASP A 260 -20.01 -22.89 -3.58
N PHE A 261 -20.15 -23.50 -2.38
CA PHE A 261 -19.57 -24.82 -2.06
C PHE A 261 -20.49 -25.99 -2.44
N ARG A 262 -21.66 -25.73 -3.04
CA ARG A 262 -22.54 -26.80 -3.54
C ARG A 262 -22.03 -27.32 -4.89
N PRO A 263 -22.24 -28.62 -5.21
CA PRO A 263 -21.86 -29.19 -6.50
C PRO A 263 -22.39 -28.38 -7.69
N ASN A 264 -21.50 -28.00 -8.60
CA ASN A 264 -21.81 -27.29 -9.85
C ASN A 264 -21.03 -27.90 -11.03
N PRO A 265 -21.38 -29.14 -11.45
CA PRO A 265 -20.68 -29.85 -12.51
C PRO A 265 -20.82 -29.17 -13.89
N GLU A 266 -21.90 -28.42 -14.13
CA GLU A 266 -22.05 -27.68 -15.38
C GLU A 266 -21.02 -26.56 -15.51
N ARG A 267 -20.77 -25.80 -14.43
CA ARG A 267 -19.74 -24.77 -14.41
C ARG A 267 -18.35 -25.37 -14.58
N ALA A 268 -18.06 -26.48 -13.90
CA ALA A 268 -16.78 -27.19 -14.04
C ALA A 268 -16.54 -27.64 -15.49
N ARG A 269 -17.54 -28.26 -16.15
CA ARG A 269 -17.46 -28.66 -17.57
C ARG A 269 -17.29 -27.47 -18.51
N LEU A 270 -17.98 -26.36 -18.26
CA LEU A 270 -17.83 -25.14 -19.05
C LEU A 270 -16.39 -24.61 -18.99
N ILE A 271 -15.80 -24.57 -17.79
CA ILE A 271 -14.42 -24.12 -17.61
C ILE A 271 -13.45 -25.10 -18.28
N GLY A 272 -13.65 -26.41 -18.12
CA GLY A 272 -12.86 -27.44 -18.81
C GLY A 272 -12.83 -27.24 -20.32
N ARG A 273 -14.00 -27.05 -20.96
CA ARG A 273 -14.09 -26.76 -22.41
C ARG A 273 -13.35 -25.49 -22.83
N ARG A 274 -13.38 -24.44 -22.00
CA ARG A 274 -12.65 -23.18 -22.28
C ARG A 274 -11.14 -23.42 -22.27
N ILE A 275 -10.65 -24.19 -21.31
CA ILE A 275 -9.22 -24.53 -21.20
C ILE A 275 -8.78 -25.40 -22.37
N GLU A 276 -9.54 -26.44 -22.71
CA GLU A 276 -9.28 -27.31 -23.87
C GLU A 276 -9.20 -26.51 -25.17
N ALA A 277 -10.10 -25.54 -25.37
CA ALA A 277 -10.09 -24.69 -26.56
C ALA A 277 -8.95 -23.65 -26.57
N GLY A 278 -8.57 -23.12 -25.41
CA GLY A 278 -7.57 -22.05 -25.28
C GLY A 278 -6.11 -22.54 -25.21
N GLY A 279 -5.88 -23.81 -24.85
CA GLY A 279 -4.55 -24.43 -24.76
C GLY A 279 -3.67 -23.92 -23.60
N ASN A 280 -4.13 -22.95 -22.81
CA ASN A 280 -3.42 -22.39 -21.65
C ASN A 280 -4.37 -22.10 -20.49
N VAL A 281 -3.89 -22.34 -19.26
CA VAL A 281 -4.62 -22.04 -18.02
C VAL A 281 -4.35 -20.61 -17.59
N PHE A 282 -5.01 -19.65 -18.25
CA PHE A 282 -5.01 -18.26 -17.83
C PHE A 282 -6.36 -17.90 -17.18
N PRO A 283 -6.39 -16.94 -16.23
CA PRO A 283 -7.65 -16.40 -15.73
C PRO A 283 -8.54 -15.87 -16.85
N THR A 284 -7.98 -15.28 -17.92
CA THR A 284 -8.76 -14.82 -19.07
C THR A 284 -9.31 -15.96 -19.95
N THR A 285 -8.69 -17.15 -19.93
CA THR A 285 -9.29 -18.37 -20.51
C THR A 285 -10.51 -18.81 -19.70
N ILE A 286 -10.40 -18.80 -18.37
CA ILE A 286 -11.47 -19.24 -17.46
C ILE A 286 -12.62 -18.22 -17.43
N TRP A 287 -12.30 -16.92 -17.42
CA TRP A 287 -13.22 -15.80 -17.43
C TRP A 287 -12.93 -14.88 -18.63
N PRO A 288 -13.54 -15.16 -19.81
CA PRO A 288 -13.32 -14.37 -21.02
C PRO A 288 -13.70 -12.88 -20.90
N ASN A 289 -14.55 -12.53 -19.92
CA ASN A 289 -14.98 -11.15 -19.66
C ASN A 289 -14.13 -10.46 -18.57
N LEU A 290 -13.02 -11.05 -18.12
CA LEU A 290 -12.09 -10.40 -17.21
C LEU A 290 -11.40 -9.22 -17.92
N GLN A 291 -11.81 -8.00 -17.58
CA GLN A 291 -11.38 -6.77 -18.25
C GLN A 291 -10.25 -6.07 -17.50
N ILE A 292 -10.31 -6.06 -16.16
CA ILE A 292 -9.45 -5.22 -15.34
C ILE A 292 -8.75 -6.00 -14.23
N LEU A 293 -7.46 -5.71 -14.09
CA LEU A 293 -6.67 -5.93 -12.88
C LEU A 293 -6.47 -4.58 -12.18
N SER A 294 -6.97 -4.42 -10.97
CA SER A 294 -6.78 -3.19 -10.19
C SER A 294 -5.79 -3.41 -9.05
N CYS A 295 -4.58 -2.87 -9.22
CA CYS A 295 -3.47 -2.92 -8.27
C CYS A 295 -2.49 -1.77 -8.50
N TRP A 296 -1.64 -1.48 -7.51
CA TRP A 296 -0.58 -0.47 -7.64
C TRP A 296 0.39 -0.80 -8.79
N MET A 297 0.78 0.25 -9.50
CA MET A 297 1.73 0.20 -10.62
C MET A 297 3.00 1.03 -10.36
N GLY A 298 2.97 1.94 -9.38
CA GLY A 298 4.10 2.83 -9.06
C GLY A 298 5.24 2.14 -8.29
N GLY A 299 6.43 2.73 -8.37
CA GLY A 299 7.64 2.32 -7.64
C GLY A 299 8.26 0.99 -8.04
N THR A 300 8.62 0.16 -7.06
CA THR A 300 9.39 -1.10 -7.24
C THR A 300 8.59 -2.26 -7.84
N LEU A 301 7.39 -1.98 -8.37
CA LEU A 301 6.42 -3.00 -8.77
C LEU A 301 6.52 -3.44 -10.25
N THR A 302 7.34 -2.78 -11.06
CA THR A 302 7.50 -3.05 -12.50
C THR A 302 7.63 -4.54 -12.85
N PRO A 303 8.46 -5.34 -12.14
CA PRO A 303 8.61 -6.75 -12.50
C PRO A 303 7.35 -7.58 -12.21
N TYR A 304 6.56 -7.23 -11.18
CA TYR A 304 5.25 -7.86 -10.94
C TYR A 304 4.25 -7.56 -12.05
N LEU A 305 4.25 -6.33 -12.59
CA LEU A 305 3.36 -5.95 -13.69
C LEU A 305 3.68 -6.75 -14.96
N SER A 306 4.96 -7.00 -15.24
CA SER A 306 5.38 -7.90 -16.31
C SER A 306 4.83 -9.31 -16.09
N GLY A 307 5.00 -9.86 -14.88
CA GLY A 307 4.45 -11.15 -14.50
C GLY A 307 2.93 -11.24 -14.67
N LEU A 308 2.18 -10.21 -14.29
CA LEU A 308 0.73 -10.15 -14.49
C LEU A 308 0.35 -10.18 -15.96
N ARG A 309 1.03 -9.41 -16.82
CA ARG A 309 0.77 -9.41 -18.27
C ARG A 309 1.03 -10.79 -18.89
N SER A 310 2.03 -11.53 -18.39
CA SER A 310 2.32 -12.88 -18.86
C SER A 310 1.33 -13.94 -18.36
N HIS A 311 0.86 -13.86 -17.12
CA HIS A 311 -0.01 -14.88 -16.52
C HIS A 311 -1.51 -14.58 -16.67
N ILE A 312 -1.87 -13.33 -16.99
CA ILE A 312 -3.24 -12.87 -17.18
C ILE A 312 -3.30 -12.00 -18.46
N PRO A 313 -2.98 -12.56 -19.63
CA PRO A 313 -2.99 -11.80 -20.87
C PRO A 313 -4.41 -11.35 -21.22
N GLY A 314 -4.55 -10.13 -21.75
CA GLY A 314 -5.82 -9.60 -22.26
C GLY A 314 -6.63 -8.74 -21.29
N ALA A 315 -6.22 -8.64 -20.01
CA ALA A 315 -6.79 -7.69 -19.05
C ALA A 315 -5.92 -6.44 -18.92
N ASP A 316 -6.54 -5.27 -18.92
CA ASP A 316 -5.86 -4.00 -18.63
C ASP A 316 -5.58 -3.85 -17.14
N ILE A 317 -4.56 -3.06 -16.79
CA ILE A 317 -4.23 -2.77 -15.39
C ILE A 317 -4.65 -1.34 -15.06
N ARG A 318 -5.53 -1.16 -14.06
CA ARG A 318 -5.93 0.17 -13.57
C ARG A 318 -5.39 0.41 -12.16
N ASP A 319 -4.46 1.35 -12.05
CA ASP A 319 -3.94 1.78 -10.75
C ASP A 319 -5.07 2.41 -9.90
N PRO A 320 -5.29 1.96 -8.65
CA PRO A 320 -6.30 2.52 -7.76
C PRO A 320 -5.88 3.87 -7.14
N GLY A 321 -4.69 4.37 -7.44
CA GLY A 321 -4.10 5.61 -6.94
C GLY A 321 -3.10 5.40 -5.81
N LEU A 322 -2.29 6.43 -5.57
CA LEU A 322 -1.47 6.55 -4.38
C LEU A 322 -2.40 6.58 -3.17
N MET A 323 -2.28 5.55 -2.34
CA MET A 323 -3.13 5.32 -1.17
C MET A 323 -2.28 4.79 -0.02
N ALA A 324 -2.61 5.24 1.18
CA ALA A 324 -2.08 4.75 2.44
C ALA A 324 -3.21 4.69 3.48
N SER A 325 -2.90 4.22 4.68
CA SER A 325 -3.88 4.23 5.78
C SER A 325 -4.34 5.65 6.11
N GLU A 326 -3.46 6.64 5.90
CA GLU A 326 -3.72 8.06 6.06
C GLU A 326 -4.73 8.66 5.07
N GLY A 327 -4.89 8.07 3.88
CA GLY A 327 -5.82 8.55 2.87
C GLY A 327 -5.55 8.07 1.45
N ARG A 328 -6.36 8.59 0.52
CA ARG A 328 -6.16 8.43 -0.93
C ARG A 328 -5.76 9.77 -1.51
N PHE A 329 -4.61 9.79 -2.18
CA PHE A 329 -3.93 11.02 -2.62
C PHE A 329 -4.16 11.31 -4.08
N THR A 330 -4.20 10.28 -4.94
CA THR A 330 -4.38 10.45 -6.38
C THR A 330 -5.53 9.62 -6.95
N ILE A 331 -5.97 10.06 -8.13
CA ILE A 331 -7.02 9.44 -8.92
C ILE A 331 -6.47 9.21 -10.33
N PRO A 332 -5.90 8.02 -10.62
CA PRO A 332 -5.56 7.62 -11.98
C PRO A 332 -6.82 7.52 -12.83
N ILE A 333 -6.80 8.17 -13.99
CA ILE A 333 -7.96 8.28 -14.89
C ILE A 333 -7.87 7.40 -16.14
N ASP A 334 -6.68 6.87 -16.44
CA ASP A 334 -6.40 6.02 -17.60
C ASP A 334 -5.85 4.66 -17.18
N ASP A 335 -5.95 3.67 -18.08
CA ASP A 335 -5.36 2.35 -17.89
C ASP A 335 -3.84 2.38 -18.10
N ASN A 336 -3.18 1.38 -17.53
CA ASN A 336 -1.77 1.08 -17.69
C ASN A 336 -0.82 2.23 -17.28
N THR A 337 -1.28 3.13 -16.42
CA THR A 337 -0.49 4.23 -15.85
C THR A 337 -0.71 4.38 -14.34
N ALA A 338 0.37 4.70 -13.63
CA ALA A 338 0.34 5.06 -12.20
C ALA A 338 0.09 6.56 -11.98
N SER A 339 0.16 7.37 -13.05
CA SER A 339 -0.05 8.82 -12.96
C SER A 339 -1.50 9.12 -12.65
N GLY A 340 -1.74 9.96 -11.64
CA GLY A 340 -3.09 10.33 -11.25
C GLY A 340 -3.21 11.81 -10.89
N VAL A 341 -4.43 12.31 -10.98
CA VAL A 341 -4.79 13.67 -10.54
C VAL A 341 -4.83 13.67 -9.00
N PRO A 342 -4.11 14.57 -8.31
CA PRO A 342 -4.21 14.71 -6.86
C PRO A 342 -5.62 15.12 -6.42
N ASP A 343 -6.10 14.62 -5.28
CA ASP A 343 -7.40 15.02 -4.72
C ASP A 343 -7.35 16.40 -4.04
N LEU A 344 -7.21 17.45 -4.85
CA LEU A 344 -7.14 18.84 -4.38
C LEU A 344 -8.42 19.30 -3.66
N ASN A 345 -9.51 18.53 -3.75
CA ASN A 345 -10.83 18.86 -3.21
C ASN A 345 -11.09 18.31 -1.80
N SER A 346 -10.17 17.47 -1.29
CA SER A 346 -10.25 16.90 0.07
C SER A 346 -8.95 17.03 0.84
N LEU A 347 -7.82 17.18 0.16
CA LEU A 347 -6.49 17.28 0.74
C LEU A 347 -5.86 18.61 0.34
N PHE A 348 -5.20 19.27 1.29
CA PHE A 348 -4.29 20.37 1.00
C PHE A 348 -2.89 19.78 0.88
N PHE A 349 -2.23 19.98 -0.27
CA PHE A 349 -0.94 19.40 -0.61
C PHE A 349 0.18 20.43 -0.59
N GLU A 350 1.30 19.99 -0.05
CA GLU A 350 2.56 20.71 -0.01
C GLU A 350 3.67 19.77 -0.52
N PHE A 351 4.70 20.35 -1.13
CA PHE A 351 5.76 19.62 -1.80
C PHE A 351 7.12 20.17 -1.38
N HIS A 352 8.00 19.27 -0.95
CA HIS A 352 9.40 19.59 -0.70
C HIS A 352 10.27 18.92 -1.77
N PRO A 353 11.19 19.63 -2.44
CA PRO A 353 12.09 19.00 -3.42
C PRO A 353 12.79 17.77 -2.83
N ALA A 354 12.89 16.69 -3.61
CA ALA A 354 13.55 15.45 -3.17
C ALA A 354 15.00 15.34 -3.69
N ASP A 355 15.64 16.46 -3.97
CA ASP A 355 17.04 16.50 -4.40
C ASP A 355 17.94 15.98 -3.25
N GLY A 356 18.75 14.95 -3.51
CA GLY A 356 19.61 14.34 -2.48
C GLY A 356 18.89 13.50 -1.41
N ASP A 357 17.58 13.25 -1.53
CA ASP A 357 16.74 12.59 -0.50
C ASP A 357 16.76 13.28 0.88
N GLU A 358 17.06 14.57 0.91
CA GLU A 358 17.00 15.37 2.14
C GLU A 358 15.55 15.67 2.48
N LYS A 359 15.14 15.32 3.70
CA LYS A 359 13.78 15.55 4.19
C LYS A 359 13.73 16.93 4.84
N VAL A 360 12.61 17.61 4.66
CA VAL A 360 12.34 18.80 5.47
C VAL A 360 12.32 18.43 6.96
N PRO A 361 12.99 19.19 7.85
CA PRO A 361 13.03 18.86 9.27
C PRO A 361 11.64 18.80 9.91
N ILE A 362 11.36 17.73 10.65
CA ILE A 362 10.13 17.62 11.45
C ILE A 362 10.14 18.73 12.52
N GLY A 363 9.01 19.41 12.67
CA GLY A 363 8.88 20.61 13.51
C GLY A 363 9.13 21.92 12.76
N SER A 364 9.65 21.88 11.52
CA SER A 364 9.88 23.08 10.71
C SER A 364 8.56 23.78 10.36
N ALA A 365 8.58 25.11 10.36
CA ALA A 365 7.51 25.97 9.87
C ALA A 365 7.87 26.59 8.50
N GLU A 366 8.83 26.01 7.80
CA GLU A 366 9.27 26.47 6.48
C GLU A 366 8.11 26.40 5.46
N PRO A 367 7.89 27.47 4.67
CA PRO A 367 6.98 27.45 3.55
C PRO A 367 7.40 26.42 2.50
N LEU A 368 6.46 25.58 2.07
CA LEU A 368 6.68 24.57 1.04
C LEU A 368 5.93 24.92 -0.25
N LEU A 369 6.35 24.30 -1.35
CA LEU A 369 5.71 24.48 -2.65
C LEU A 369 4.28 23.95 -2.64
N LEU A 370 3.38 24.66 -3.28
CA LEU A 370 2.00 24.28 -3.49
C LEU A 370 1.82 23.51 -4.81
N SER A 371 0.68 22.86 -4.95
CA SER A 371 0.36 22.01 -6.12
C SER A 371 0.58 22.67 -7.49
N HIS A 372 0.40 23.99 -7.62
CA HIS A 372 0.58 24.68 -8.90
C HIS A 372 2.04 25.04 -9.19
N GLU A 373 2.92 25.02 -8.18
CA GLU A 373 4.31 25.51 -8.25
C GLU A 373 5.31 24.40 -8.62
N VAL A 374 4.92 23.13 -8.54
CA VAL A 374 5.81 21.99 -8.85
C VAL A 374 6.12 21.85 -10.34
N GLU A 375 7.28 21.32 -10.70
CA GLU A 375 7.74 21.23 -12.08
C GLU A 375 7.65 19.81 -12.64
N VAL A 376 7.29 19.67 -13.92
CA VAL A 376 7.24 18.38 -14.61
C VAL A 376 8.66 17.77 -14.69
N GLY A 377 8.76 16.47 -14.41
CA GLY A 377 10.02 15.72 -14.38
C GLY A 377 10.78 15.84 -13.07
N LYS A 378 10.35 16.70 -12.13
CA LYS A 378 10.95 16.82 -10.80
C LYS A 378 10.28 15.88 -9.79
N LYS A 379 11.03 15.56 -8.73
CA LYS A 379 10.62 14.68 -7.63
C LYS A 379 10.47 15.49 -6.35
N TYR A 380 9.46 15.14 -5.57
CA TYR A 380 9.11 15.84 -4.35
C TYR A 380 8.71 14.86 -3.25
N PHE A 381 9.07 15.16 -2.00
CA PHE A 381 8.37 14.60 -0.86
C PHE A 381 6.95 15.17 -0.80
N LEU A 382 6.01 14.28 -0.53
CA LEU A 382 4.60 14.61 -0.38
C LEU A 382 4.28 14.95 1.07
N ILE A 383 3.74 16.15 1.30
CA ILE A 383 3.22 16.61 2.57
C ILE A 383 1.75 16.95 2.34
N PHE A 384 0.87 16.63 3.29
CA PHE A 384 -0.54 16.95 3.14
C PHE A 384 -1.23 17.28 4.46
N SER A 385 -2.35 17.99 4.34
CA SER A 385 -3.28 18.25 5.43
C SER A 385 -4.68 17.79 5.06
N CYS A 386 -5.42 17.28 6.03
CA CYS A 386 -6.75 16.72 5.81
C CYS A 386 -7.74 17.09 6.92
N ASP A 387 -9.01 17.08 6.56
CA ASP A 387 -10.09 17.45 7.47
C ASP A 387 -10.51 16.33 8.44
N TRP A 388 -9.78 15.21 8.44
CA TRP A 388 -9.88 14.12 9.42
C TRP A 388 -8.69 14.06 10.40
N GLY A 389 -7.85 15.09 10.44
CA GLY A 389 -6.98 15.34 11.60
C GLY A 389 -5.48 15.09 11.42
N LEU A 390 -4.98 15.00 10.18
CA LEU A 390 -3.55 15.03 9.89
C LEU A 390 -3.22 16.40 9.30
N TYR A 391 -2.24 17.09 9.87
CA TYR A 391 -1.90 18.48 9.56
C TYR A 391 -0.42 18.59 9.21
N ARG A 392 -0.11 19.17 8.05
CA ARG A 392 1.22 19.20 7.43
C ARG A 392 1.98 17.89 7.63
N TYR A 393 1.28 16.79 7.39
CA TYR A 393 1.74 15.45 7.66
C TYR A 393 2.69 15.00 6.55
N HIS A 394 3.93 14.74 6.93
CA HIS A 394 4.97 14.20 6.07
C HIS A 394 4.81 12.69 5.97
N ILE A 395 4.21 12.21 4.86
CA ILE A 395 3.98 10.77 4.66
C ILE A 395 5.26 10.02 4.27
N ASP A 396 6.33 10.76 3.97
CA ASP A 396 7.63 10.22 3.58
C ASP A 396 7.59 9.45 2.27
N ASP A 397 6.70 9.84 1.36
CA ASP A 397 6.62 9.29 0.02
C ASP A 397 7.16 10.31 -0.98
N ILE A 398 8.00 9.84 -1.90
CA ILE A 398 8.52 10.63 -3.02
C ILE A 398 7.63 10.39 -4.22
N VAL A 399 7.12 11.49 -4.78
CA VAL A 399 6.31 11.53 -5.99
C VAL A 399 7.05 12.26 -7.10
N GLU A 400 6.76 11.88 -8.34
CA GLU A 400 7.25 12.56 -9.54
C GLU A 400 6.08 13.22 -10.24
N VAL A 401 6.28 14.46 -10.69
CA VAL A 401 5.32 15.17 -11.53
C VAL A 401 5.50 14.71 -12.98
N THR A 402 4.53 13.97 -13.51
CA THR A 402 4.64 13.35 -14.83
C THR A 402 4.00 14.17 -15.95
N GLY A 403 3.21 15.18 -15.59
CA GLY A 403 2.51 16.04 -16.54
C GLY A 403 1.56 16.98 -15.84
N ARG A 404 0.65 17.59 -16.60
CA ARG A 404 -0.37 18.51 -16.09
C ARG A 404 -1.68 18.33 -16.84
N ILE A 405 -2.79 18.55 -16.15
CA ILE A 405 -4.10 18.80 -16.76
C ILE A 405 -4.51 20.20 -16.31
N GLY A 406 -4.59 21.15 -17.25
CA GLY A 406 -4.66 22.57 -16.92
C GLY A 406 -3.49 23.00 -16.02
N ASP A 407 -3.77 23.55 -14.84
CA ASP A 407 -2.76 23.95 -13.85
C ASP A 407 -2.53 22.91 -12.74
N VAL A 408 -3.20 21.76 -12.81
CA VAL A 408 -3.08 20.67 -11.84
C VAL A 408 -1.98 19.69 -12.27
N PRO A 409 -1.01 19.38 -11.41
CA PRO A 409 0.02 18.38 -11.73
C PRO A 409 -0.57 16.99 -11.74
N LEU A 410 -0.09 16.14 -12.65
CA LEU A 410 -0.22 14.70 -12.55
C LEU A 410 0.97 14.18 -11.76
N ILE A 411 0.70 13.35 -10.74
CA ILE A 411 1.75 12.79 -9.91
C ILE A 411 1.69 11.27 -9.91
N ARG A 412 2.85 10.63 -9.89
CA ARG A 412 3.00 9.19 -9.66
C ARG A 412 3.89 8.92 -8.45
N PHE A 413 3.63 7.83 -7.76
CA PHE A 413 4.51 7.35 -6.69
C PHE A 413 5.82 6.80 -7.27
N VAL A 414 6.95 7.22 -6.70
CA VAL A 414 8.28 6.73 -7.06
C VAL A 414 8.78 5.73 -6.03
N ARG A 415 8.88 6.14 -4.76
CA ARG A 415 9.33 5.28 -3.66
C ARG A 415 9.07 5.96 -2.33
N LYS A 416 9.30 5.22 -1.25
CA LYS A 416 9.42 5.81 0.07
C LYS A 416 10.75 6.59 0.19
N GLY A 417 10.78 7.59 1.06
CA GLY A 417 11.98 8.34 1.41
C GLY A 417 13.13 7.45 1.88
N SER A 418 14.30 8.05 2.04
CA SER A 418 15.48 7.36 2.57
C SER A 418 15.21 6.72 3.94
N GLY A 419 15.87 5.59 4.20
CA GLY A 419 15.71 4.81 5.42
C GLY A 419 14.56 3.79 5.39
N TYR A 420 14.02 3.47 4.22
CA TYR A 420 13.03 2.39 4.07
C TYR A 420 13.27 1.54 2.83
N SER A 421 12.76 0.32 2.86
CA SER A 421 12.68 -0.58 1.73
C SER A 421 11.31 -1.23 1.64
N SER A 422 10.80 -1.42 0.43
CA SER A 422 9.53 -2.11 0.19
C SER A 422 9.53 -2.76 -1.19
N ILE A 423 9.37 -4.08 -1.22
CA ILE A 423 9.22 -4.85 -2.46
C ILE A 423 7.78 -5.35 -2.61
N THR A 424 7.17 -5.77 -1.51
CA THR A 424 5.82 -6.37 -1.51
C THR A 424 4.80 -5.57 -0.67
N GLY A 425 5.23 -4.41 -0.17
CA GLY A 425 4.43 -3.44 0.59
C GLY A 425 4.69 -3.42 2.09
N GLU A 426 5.77 -4.04 2.58
CA GLU A 426 6.11 -4.20 4.00
C GLU A 426 6.77 -2.99 4.67
N LYS A 427 7.35 -2.08 3.90
CA LYS A 427 7.96 -0.83 4.39
C LYS A 427 8.94 -1.05 5.56
N LEU A 428 9.90 -1.95 5.38
CA LEU A 428 10.97 -2.17 6.35
C LEU A 428 11.78 -0.88 6.53
N SER A 429 11.99 -0.44 7.78
CA SER A 429 12.68 0.82 8.08
C SER A 429 14.10 0.61 8.60
N GLU A 430 14.93 1.65 8.51
CA GLU A 430 16.30 1.64 8.98
C GLU A 430 16.39 1.44 10.49
N ASP A 431 15.51 2.08 11.27
CA ASP A 431 15.43 1.90 12.73
C ASP A 431 15.13 0.43 13.10
N GLN A 432 14.22 -0.23 12.39
CA GLN A 432 13.95 -1.66 12.59
C GLN A 432 15.16 -2.53 12.26
N VAL A 433 15.91 -2.21 11.19
CA VAL A 433 17.14 -2.92 10.84
C VAL A 433 18.24 -2.66 11.87
N VAL A 434 18.40 -1.43 12.35
CA VAL A 434 19.35 -1.08 13.41
C VAL A 434 19.03 -1.82 14.71
N LYS A 435 17.76 -1.83 15.15
CA LYS A 435 17.33 -2.61 16.32
C LYS A 435 17.60 -4.10 16.16
N ALA A 436 17.38 -4.66 14.96
CA ALA A 436 17.73 -6.04 14.68
C ALA A 436 19.26 -6.27 14.79
N ILE A 437 20.09 -5.34 14.30
CA ILE A 437 21.56 -5.40 14.43
C ILE A 437 21.99 -5.30 15.90
N GLU A 438 21.37 -4.41 16.68
CA GLU A 438 21.65 -4.21 18.11
C GLU A 438 21.29 -5.45 18.96
N SER A 439 20.32 -6.25 18.50
CA SER A 439 19.93 -7.49 19.15
C SER A 439 20.94 -8.65 18.99
N LEU A 440 21.92 -8.51 18.09
CA LEU A 440 22.95 -9.53 17.86
C LEU A 440 23.81 -9.70 19.11
N PRO A 441 24.21 -10.94 19.50
CA PRO A 441 25.13 -11.18 20.60
C PRO A 441 26.43 -10.37 20.50
N ASP A 442 27.07 -10.11 21.65
CA ASP A 442 28.33 -9.34 21.70
C ASP A 442 29.49 -10.01 20.96
N THR A 443 29.43 -11.32 20.74
CA THR A 443 30.35 -12.06 19.86
C THR A 443 30.40 -11.47 18.44
N PHE A 444 29.31 -10.86 17.95
CA PHE A 444 29.22 -10.24 16.62
C PHE A 444 29.39 -8.71 16.65
N ARG A 445 29.86 -8.13 17.76
CA ARG A 445 29.96 -6.68 17.92
C ARG A 445 30.80 -6.01 16.83
N ASN A 446 31.84 -6.68 16.35
CA ASN A 446 32.71 -6.18 15.29
C ASN A 446 31.98 -6.10 13.93
N LEU A 447 31.01 -6.96 13.68
CA LEU A 447 30.23 -6.97 12.43
C LEU A 447 29.18 -5.86 12.39
N ARG A 448 28.68 -5.40 13.55
CA ARG A 448 27.54 -4.45 13.63
C ARG A 448 27.78 -3.15 12.85
N ASN A 449 29.04 -2.78 12.62
CA ASN A 449 29.41 -1.57 11.91
C ASN A 449 29.29 -1.68 10.38
N ASP A 450 29.25 -2.89 9.82
CA ASP A 450 29.36 -3.14 8.37
C ASP A 450 28.28 -4.13 7.90
N LEU A 451 27.05 -3.89 8.37
CA LEU A 451 25.86 -4.60 7.90
C LEU A 451 24.97 -3.65 7.10
N VAL A 452 24.55 -4.12 5.93
CA VAL A 452 23.57 -3.44 5.07
C VAL A 452 22.54 -4.44 4.56
N VAL A 453 21.27 -4.08 4.67
CA VAL A 453 20.14 -4.85 4.12
C VAL A 453 19.69 -4.21 2.82
N ALA A 454 19.64 -4.99 1.73
CA ALA A 454 19.11 -4.50 0.45
C ALA A 454 18.08 -5.46 -0.16
N PRO A 455 17.06 -4.93 -0.85
CA PRO A 455 16.06 -5.72 -1.55
C PRO A 455 16.69 -6.38 -2.77
N VAL A 456 16.32 -7.62 -3.04
CA VAL A 456 16.70 -8.32 -4.26
C VAL A 456 15.46 -8.90 -4.93
N TRP A 457 15.42 -8.75 -6.25
CA TRP A 457 14.38 -9.39 -7.03
C TRP A 457 14.59 -10.91 -7.06
N GLY A 458 13.48 -11.64 -7.04
CA GLY A 458 13.44 -13.10 -7.04
C GLY A 458 12.00 -13.57 -7.18
N ASP A 459 11.79 -14.89 -7.19
CA ASP A 459 10.45 -15.46 -7.23
C ASP A 459 10.23 -16.47 -6.07
N PRO A 460 9.63 -16.06 -4.93
CA PRO A 460 9.28 -14.68 -4.56
C PRO A 460 10.53 -13.81 -4.33
N PRO A 461 10.44 -12.46 -4.26
CA PRO A 461 11.60 -11.62 -3.96
C PRO A 461 11.95 -11.65 -2.46
N GLY A 462 13.09 -11.06 -2.09
CA GLY A 462 13.56 -11.09 -0.70
C GLY A 462 14.58 -10.01 -0.40
N TYR A 463 15.28 -10.20 0.71
CA TYR A 463 16.33 -9.31 1.16
C TYR A 463 17.65 -10.06 1.29
N LEU A 464 18.74 -9.38 0.97
CA LEU A 464 20.10 -9.81 1.31
C LEU A 464 20.63 -8.94 2.45
N LEU A 465 21.21 -9.61 3.45
CA LEU A 465 22.07 -9.00 4.46
C LEU A 465 23.51 -9.13 3.99
N PHE A 466 24.12 -8.01 3.61
CA PHE A 466 25.50 -7.94 3.16
C PHE A 466 26.44 -7.87 4.36
N ILE A 467 27.46 -8.72 4.35
CA ILE A 467 28.52 -8.81 5.36
C ILE A 467 29.86 -8.91 4.62
N GLU A 468 30.88 -8.18 5.06
CA GLU A 468 32.23 -8.38 4.54
C GLU A 468 32.85 -9.66 5.08
N GLU A 469 33.56 -10.37 4.20
CA GLU A 469 34.36 -11.53 4.58
C GLU A 469 35.43 -11.13 5.61
N GLY A 470 35.56 -11.91 6.68
CA GLY A 470 36.54 -11.69 7.73
C GLY A 470 37.22 -13.00 8.14
N PRO A 471 38.47 -12.95 8.63
CA PRO A 471 39.23 -14.16 8.98
C PRO A 471 38.58 -14.98 10.10
N ASP A 472 37.79 -14.34 10.96
CA ASP A 472 37.11 -14.96 12.10
C ASP A 472 35.62 -15.25 11.84
N LEU A 473 35.12 -15.06 10.60
CA LEU A 473 33.70 -15.22 10.29
C LEU A 473 33.43 -16.54 9.58
N SER A 474 32.96 -17.54 10.32
CA SER A 474 32.53 -18.82 9.76
C SER A 474 31.16 -18.73 9.08
N GLU A 475 30.86 -19.68 8.20
CA GLU A 475 29.52 -19.79 7.58
C GLU A 475 28.42 -20.02 8.63
N GLN A 476 28.71 -20.79 9.67
CA GLN A 476 27.77 -21.05 10.77
C GLN A 476 27.41 -19.76 11.53
N GLU A 477 28.38 -18.87 11.72
CA GLU A 477 28.17 -17.56 12.32
C GLU A 477 27.36 -16.65 11.40
N CYS A 478 27.64 -16.65 10.10
CA CYS A 478 26.82 -15.95 9.10
C CYS A 478 25.37 -16.42 9.16
N CYS A 479 25.14 -17.74 9.20
CA CYS A 479 23.80 -18.31 9.35
C CYS A 479 23.14 -17.77 10.62
N THR A 480 23.81 -17.87 11.76
CA THR A 480 23.31 -17.41 13.07
C THR A 480 22.90 -15.94 13.05
N VAL A 481 23.72 -15.07 12.45
CA VAL A 481 23.41 -13.65 12.26
C VAL A 481 22.16 -13.48 11.40
N GLY A 482 22.08 -14.18 10.27
CA GLY A 482 20.92 -14.16 9.37
C GLY A 482 19.63 -14.60 10.07
N GLU A 483 19.66 -15.69 10.84
CA GLU A 483 18.49 -16.18 11.57
C GLU A 483 18.01 -15.21 12.63
N ARG A 484 18.96 -14.56 13.34
CA ARG A 484 18.62 -13.60 14.38
C ARG A 484 18.02 -12.34 13.78
N MET A 485 18.64 -11.81 12.73
CA MET A 485 18.12 -10.67 11.97
C MET A 485 16.72 -10.93 11.42
N GLU A 486 16.49 -12.10 10.79
CA GLU A 486 15.17 -12.53 10.31
C GLU A 486 14.14 -12.54 11.44
N ARG A 487 14.46 -13.16 12.59
CA ARG A 487 13.54 -13.27 13.73
C ARG A 487 13.13 -11.89 14.27
N GLU A 488 14.09 -11.00 14.43
CA GLU A 488 13.88 -9.69 15.04
C GLU A 488 13.13 -8.75 14.10
N ILE A 489 13.47 -8.75 12.80
CA ILE A 489 12.74 -8.00 11.77
C ILE A 489 11.26 -8.46 11.70
N ARG A 490 11.01 -9.77 11.74
CA ARG A 490 9.66 -10.35 11.78
C ARG A 490 8.87 -9.87 13.00
N GLY A 491 9.51 -9.79 14.17
CA GLY A 491 8.89 -9.26 15.39
C GLY A 491 8.59 -7.76 15.35
N LEU A 492 9.46 -6.97 14.71
CA LEU A 492 9.36 -5.51 14.66
C LEU A 492 8.46 -4.97 13.54
N ASN A 493 8.25 -5.74 12.47
CA ASN A 493 7.48 -5.31 11.31
C ASN A 493 6.37 -6.32 10.97
N CYS A 494 5.14 -5.99 11.38
CA CYS A 494 3.97 -6.82 11.14
C CYS A 494 3.62 -7.02 9.66
N GLU A 495 3.93 -6.03 8.80
CA GLU A 495 3.72 -6.20 7.37
C GLU A 495 4.76 -7.18 6.80
N TYR A 496 6.04 -7.10 7.19
CA TYR A 496 7.08 -8.05 6.80
C TYR A 496 6.69 -9.48 7.20
N GLU A 497 6.26 -9.68 8.44
CA GLU A 497 5.78 -10.96 8.95
C GLU A 497 4.64 -11.52 8.08
N ALA A 498 3.62 -10.70 7.83
CA ALA A 498 2.49 -11.11 7.00
C ALA A 498 2.91 -11.48 5.56
N LYS A 499 3.99 -10.89 5.01
CA LYS A 499 4.53 -11.28 3.69
C LYS A 499 5.31 -12.60 3.74
N ARG A 500 6.03 -12.86 4.84
CA ARG A 500 6.72 -14.13 5.08
C ARG A 500 5.74 -15.28 5.27
N GLU A 501 4.73 -15.13 6.13
CA GLU A 501 3.67 -16.13 6.35
C GLU A 501 2.89 -16.42 5.06
N SER A 502 2.70 -15.39 4.23
CA SER A 502 1.98 -15.52 2.97
C SER A 502 2.89 -15.94 1.79
N HIS A 503 4.15 -16.31 2.04
CA HIS A 503 5.13 -16.71 1.02
C HIS A 503 5.29 -15.71 -0.15
N ARG A 504 4.98 -14.43 0.09
CA ARG A 504 5.19 -13.37 -0.90
C ARG A 504 6.57 -12.74 -0.80
N LEU A 505 7.26 -13.00 0.31
CA LEU A 505 8.63 -12.55 0.57
C LEU A 505 9.47 -13.76 1.00
N GLN A 506 10.67 -13.90 0.45
CA GLN A 506 11.66 -14.90 0.86
C GLN A 506 12.22 -14.58 2.25
N ARG A 507 12.84 -15.59 2.87
CA ARG A 507 13.66 -15.42 4.08
C ARG A 507 14.79 -14.44 3.76
N LEU A 508 15.17 -13.61 4.74
CA LEU A 508 16.43 -12.87 4.68
C LEU A 508 17.59 -13.86 4.49
N ARG A 509 18.41 -13.64 3.47
CA ARG A 509 19.61 -14.43 3.20
C ARG A 509 20.86 -13.60 3.44
N VAL A 510 21.95 -14.26 3.81
CA VAL A 510 23.24 -13.59 4.03
C VAL A 510 24.06 -13.65 2.75
N ALA A 511 24.66 -12.52 2.38
CA ALA A 511 25.54 -12.38 1.24
C ALA A 511 26.90 -11.87 1.71
N LEU A 512 27.94 -12.68 1.49
CA LEU A 512 29.31 -12.30 1.77
C LEU A 512 29.91 -11.52 0.60
N VAL A 513 30.52 -10.38 0.91
CA VAL A 513 31.23 -9.51 -0.04
C VAL A 513 32.72 -9.45 0.30
N GLN A 514 33.53 -9.13 -0.70
CA GLN A 514 34.98 -9.03 -0.52
C GLN A 514 35.33 -7.93 0.51
N PRO A 515 36.40 -8.10 1.30
CA PRO A 515 36.84 -7.08 2.27
C PRO A 515 37.08 -5.72 1.60
N GLY A 516 36.66 -4.62 2.26
CA GLY A 516 36.81 -3.26 1.74
C GLY A 516 35.77 -2.83 0.70
N THR A 517 34.72 -3.63 0.50
CA THR A 517 33.62 -3.30 -0.41
C THR A 517 32.78 -2.13 0.10
N PHE A 518 32.49 -2.06 1.40
CA PHE A 518 31.76 -0.96 2.01
C PHE A 518 32.54 0.35 1.93
N ASP A 519 33.86 0.31 2.11
CA ASP A 519 34.72 1.48 1.94
C ASP A 519 34.71 2.01 0.51
N ARG A 520 34.72 1.11 -0.49
CA ARG A 520 34.56 1.50 -1.90
C ARG A 520 33.20 2.17 -2.15
N ILE A 521 32.11 1.55 -1.69
CA ILE A 521 30.74 2.10 -1.86
C ILE A 521 30.61 3.47 -1.19
N LYS A 522 31.20 3.62 0.00
CA LYS A 522 31.29 4.89 0.71
C LYS A 522 32.02 5.95 -0.10
N GLY A 523 33.16 5.62 -0.71
CA GLY A 523 33.89 6.52 -1.61
C GLY A 523 33.04 7.00 -2.79
N GLU A 524 32.38 6.07 -3.48
CA GLU A 524 31.47 6.38 -4.61
C GLU A 524 30.32 7.28 -4.19
N ASP A 525 29.72 7.04 -3.02
CA ASP A 525 28.61 7.84 -2.52
C ASP A 525 29.05 9.28 -2.19
N ILE A 526 30.23 9.45 -1.59
CA ILE A 526 30.81 10.76 -1.25
C ILE A 526 31.08 11.56 -2.53
N GLU A 527 31.69 10.92 -3.55
CA GLU A 527 31.94 11.53 -4.86
C GLU A 527 30.63 11.95 -5.54
N ARG A 528 29.61 11.08 -5.53
CA ARG A 528 28.31 11.34 -6.16
C ARG A 528 27.52 12.44 -5.47
N ALA A 529 27.65 12.55 -4.15
CA ALA A 529 26.97 13.57 -3.35
C ALA A 529 27.69 14.94 -3.40
N GLY A 530 28.90 15.02 -3.97
CA GLY A 530 29.71 16.24 -3.98
C GLY A 530 30.07 16.74 -2.56
N GLY A 531 30.01 15.84 -1.56
CA GLY A 531 30.09 16.17 -0.13
C GLY A 531 31.45 15.88 0.49
N ARG A 532 31.64 16.30 1.75
CA ARG A 532 32.85 16.01 2.56
C ARG A 532 32.71 14.65 3.25
N SER A 533 33.82 13.91 3.36
CA SER A 533 33.85 12.54 3.92
C SER A 533 33.38 12.42 5.37
N GLU A 534 33.49 13.51 6.16
CA GLU A 534 33.17 13.50 7.59
C GLU A 534 31.66 13.40 7.90
N GLN A 535 30.79 13.62 6.92
CA GLN A 535 29.32 13.57 7.09
C GLN A 535 28.68 12.28 6.56
N TYR A 536 29.46 11.37 5.97
CA TYR A 536 28.92 10.13 5.42
C TYR A 536 28.42 9.20 6.52
N LYS A 537 27.14 8.82 6.43
CA LYS A 537 26.54 7.75 7.23
C LYS A 537 26.15 6.61 6.29
N LEU A 538 26.72 5.42 6.54
CA LEU A 538 26.33 4.21 5.82
C LEU A 538 24.87 3.89 6.18
N LYS A 539 23.98 3.97 5.19
CA LYS A 539 22.57 3.61 5.36
C LYS A 539 22.47 2.09 5.54
N ARG A 540 21.88 1.66 6.66
CA ARG A 540 21.74 0.23 7.02
C ARG A 540 20.69 -0.50 6.20
N ILE A 541 19.80 0.23 5.54
CA ILE A 541 18.81 -0.32 4.64
C ILE A 541 18.77 0.46 3.33
N GLN A 542 18.52 -0.25 2.25
CA GLN A 542 18.49 0.30 0.89
C GLN A 542 17.11 0.05 0.26
N GLY A 543 16.61 1.03 -0.50
CA GLY A 543 15.31 0.93 -1.16
C GLY A 543 15.39 0.53 -2.63
N ASP A 544 16.58 0.59 -3.23
CA ASP A 544 16.81 0.36 -4.65
C ASP A 544 17.11 -1.12 -4.93
N LEU A 545 16.37 -1.73 -5.86
CA LEU A 545 16.57 -3.11 -6.30
C LEU A 545 17.92 -3.30 -7.01
N GLU A 546 18.47 -2.24 -7.59
CA GLU A 546 19.77 -2.25 -8.26
C GLU A 546 20.94 -2.07 -7.27
N PHE A 547 20.67 -1.78 -5.99
CA PHE A 547 21.74 -1.53 -5.02
C PHE A 547 22.66 -2.73 -4.83
N ALA A 548 22.12 -3.95 -4.86
CA ALA A 548 22.90 -5.18 -4.76
C ALA A 548 23.98 -5.28 -5.86
N ASN A 549 23.74 -4.69 -7.04
CA ASN A 549 24.69 -4.71 -8.16
C ASN A 549 25.94 -3.86 -7.86
N ARG A 550 25.85 -2.91 -6.93
CA ARG A 550 26.99 -2.08 -6.51
C ARG A 550 28.05 -2.88 -5.74
N PHE A 551 27.69 -4.00 -5.13
CA PHE A 551 28.63 -4.86 -4.40
C PHE A 551 29.48 -5.74 -5.33
N GLY A 552 29.17 -5.80 -6.63
CA GLY A 552 29.86 -6.68 -7.57
C GLY A 552 29.55 -8.15 -7.29
N SER A 553 30.58 -8.98 -7.15
CA SER A 553 30.43 -10.40 -6.80
C SER A 553 30.21 -10.59 -5.29
N TYR A 554 29.16 -11.32 -4.94
CA TYR A 554 28.90 -11.77 -3.57
C TYR A 554 28.53 -13.24 -3.54
N ARG A 555 28.83 -13.90 -2.42
CA ARG A 555 28.53 -15.31 -2.18
C ARG A 555 27.34 -15.42 -1.23
N ILE A 556 26.25 -16.03 -1.67
CA ILE A 556 25.09 -16.28 -0.82
C ILE A 556 25.39 -17.47 0.09
N ILE A 557 25.19 -17.29 1.40
CA ILE A 557 25.23 -18.39 2.35
C ILE A 557 23.85 -19.05 2.38
N GLU A 558 23.82 -20.35 2.04
CA GLU A 558 22.60 -21.15 2.19
C GLU A 558 22.33 -21.35 3.69
N THR A 559 21.12 -20.99 4.14
CA THR A 559 20.70 -20.93 5.55
C THR A 559 19.50 -21.81 5.80
#